data_AF-A0A0V1CKK3-F1
#
_entry.id   AF-A0A0V1CKK3-F1
#
_cell.length_a   1.000
_cell.length_b   1.000
_cell.length_c   1.000
_cell.angle_alpha   90.00
_cell.angle_beta   90.00
_cell.angle_gamma   90.00
#
_symmetry.space_group_name_H-M   'P 1'
#
loop_
_entity.id
_entity.type
_entity.pdbx_description
1 polymer ?
#
loop_
_entity_poly.entity_id
_entity_poly.type
_entity_poly.pdbx_seq_one_letter_code
_entity_poly.pdbx_strand_id
1 'polypeptide(L)'
;MIGAHILMIASLIPTLALAVVDTSSARLSFFVITLIFMAIGNFGSSVLAGSSLGLSALYPSRCTVLLLCGWSMSGIFTSLLSIFSIWSNHGSPMLIGSSYFTISILYVIVSCVAYYEVLHKKLPQRFKSVGINEQSTRQDDQCQLLQEYQEYSVNVLWKKMDVVKNVFYETIYYAIVLFVVNFVTLVCFPALASLTKSNSDNTTWNEYFLPVGLFLNFNVSDLIGRSITQKLRWPKADHALLVVLAVARIVLIPALLCCNVASRPLAEGLMPDDFGFAFLITVLGFSNGYLINLCTIYCSAQVNDEWKEIAGALSAVYQCFGVVSGSIFSFFIARAVLSVV
;
A
#
# COMPACT_ATOMS: atom_id res chain seq x y z
N MET A 1 16.11 -5.48 -2.12
CA MET A 1 15.06 -5.62 -3.16
C MET A 1 15.07 -6.96 -3.89
N ILE A 2 16.18 -7.45 -4.45
CA ILE A 2 16.21 -8.79 -5.12
C ILE A 2 15.78 -9.91 -4.16
N GLY A 3 16.34 -9.95 -2.95
CA GLY A 3 15.94 -10.93 -1.93
C GLY A 3 14.44 -10.89 -1.59
N ALA A 4 13.80 -9.73 -1.71
CA ALA A 4 12.37 -9.60 -1.45
C ALA A 4 11.52 -10.15 -2.61
N HIS A 5 11.96 -10.02 -3.87
CA HIS A 5 11.34 -10.71 -5.01
C HIS A 5 11.48 -12.23 -4.87
N ILE A 6 12.66 -12.72 -4.47
CA ILE A 6 12.91 -14.15 -4.22
C ILE A 6 11.94 -14.66 -3.15
N LEU A 7 11.79 -13.93 -2.04
CA LEU A 7 10.89 -14.29 -0.96
C LEU A 7 9.43 -14.35 -1.43
N MET A 8 8.99 -13.38 -2.24
CA MET A 8 7.66 -13.39 -2.85
C MET A 8 7.45 -14.60 -3.74
N ILE A 9 8.38 -14.90 -4.66
CA ILE A 9 8.29 -16.06 -5.56
C ILE A 9 8.27 -17.37 -4.75
N ALA A 10 9.15 -17.49 -3.75
CA ALA A 10 9.23 -18.64 -2.87
C ALA A 10 7.94 -18.87 -2.04
N SER A 11 7.15 -17.81 -1.81
CA SER A 11 5.84 -17.92 -1.15
C SER A 11 4.68 -18.19 -2.12
N LEU A 12 4.71 -17.60 -3.32
CA LEU A 12 3.62 -17.67 -4.29
C LEU A 12 3.56 -19.03 -5.00
N ILE A 13 4.71 -19.64 -5.32
CA ILE A 13 4.74 -20.95 -5.99
C ILE A 13 4.08 -22.05 -5.13
N PRO A 14 4.43 -22.24 -3.85
CA PRO A 14 3.72 -23.18 -2.99
C PRO A 14 2.23 -22.87 -2.85
N THR A 15 1.87 -21.58 -2.78
CA THR A 15 0.46 -21.16 -2.68
C THR A 15 -0.33 -21.51 -3.94
N LEU A 16 0.26 -21.35 -5.12
CA LEU A 16 -0.32 -21.81 -6.39
C LEU A 16 -0.51 -23.34 -6.40
N ALA A 17 0.50 -24.09 -5.95
CA ALA A 17 0.39 -25.54 -5.87
C ALA A 17 -0.76 -25.97 -4.94
N LEU A 18 -0.88 -25.35 -3.76
CA LEU A 18 -1.97 -25.58 -2.82
C LEU A 18 -3.33 -25.21 -3.41
N ALA A 19 -3.41 -24.16 -4.24
CA ALA A 19 -4.66 -23.72 -4.86
C ALA A 19 -5.20 -24.69 -5.91
N VAL A 20 -4.38 -25.60 -6.45
CA VAL A 20 -4.78 -26.57 -7.49
C VAL A 20 -4.97 -27.97 -6.91
N VAL A 21 -4.35 -28.28 -5.77
CA VAL A 21 -4.44 -29.60 -5.13
C VAL A 21 -5.72 -29.70 -4.29
N ASP A 22 -6.48 -30.78 -4.49
CA ASP A 22 -7.64 -31.09 -3.65
C ASP A 22 -7.17 -31.39 -2.21
N THR A 23 -7.51 -30.49 -1.30
CA THR A 23 -7.18 -30.55 0.13
C THR A 23 -8.42 -30.69 1.01
N SER A 24 -9.51 -31.24 0.45
CA SER A 24 -10.79 -31.46 1.14
C SER A 24 -10.69 -32.22 2.47
N SER A 25 -9.73 -33.15 2.60
CA SER A 25 -9.47 -33.93 3.82
C SER A 25 -8.70 -33.18 4.91
N ALA A 26 -7.95 -32.13 4.57
CA ALA A 26 -7.00 -31.44 5.45
C ALA A 26 -7.21 -29.91 5.47
N ARG A 27 -8.48 -29.46 5.57
CA ARG A 27 -8.88 -28.05 5.51
C ARG A 27 -8.13 -27.12 6.47
N LEU A 28 -7.92 -27.55 7.72
CA LEU A 28 -7.19 -26.76 8.71
C LEU A 28 -5.71 -26.59 8.31
N SER A 29 -5.07 -27.67 7.87
CA SER A 29 -3.68 -27.65 7.40
C SER A 29 -3.51 -26.76 6.18
N PHE A 30 -4.41 -26.87 5.19
CA PHE A 30 -4.45 -25.99 4.02
C PHE A 30 -4.54 -24.51 4.44
N PHE A 31 -5.47 -24.19 5.35
CA PHE A 31 -5.65 -22.82 5.84
C PHE A 31 -4.39 -22.27 6.53
N VAL A 32 -3.83 -23.01 7.49
CA VAL A 32 -2.65 -22.57 8.25
C VAL A 32 -1.43 -22.41 7.35
N ILE A 33 -1.16 -23.38 6.47
CA ILE A 33 -0.01 -23.34 5.56
C ILE A 33 -0.15 -22.18 4.57
N THR A 34 -1.35 -21.96 4.01
CA THR A 34 -1.61 -20.83 3.10
C THR A 34 -1.38 -19.48 3.79
N LEU A 35 -1.81 -19.34 5.05
CA LEU A 35 -1.56 -18.12 5.83
C LEU A 35 -0.07 -17.87 6.08
N ILE A 36 0.70 -18.92 6.38
CA ILE A 36 2.15 -18.80 6.57
C ILE A 36 2.82 -18.30 5.27
N PHE A 37 2.50 -18.90 4.12
CA PHE A 37 3.05 -18.44 2.84
C PHE A 37 2.61 -17.02 2.51
N MET A 38 1.34 -16.67 2.73
CA MET A 38 0.85 -15.32 2.49
C MET A 38 1.56 -14.29 3.39
N ALA A 39 1.84 -14.63 4.65
CA ALA A 39 2.59 -13.77 5.56
C ALA A 39 4.04 -13.54 5.07
N ILE A 40 4.71 -14.60 4.61
CA ILE A 40 6.06 -14.51 4.03
C ILE A 40 6.06 -13.64 2.76
N GLY A 41 5.08 -13.83 1.88
CA GLY A 41 4.91 -13.02 0.67
C GLY A 41 4.66 -11.55 0.98
N ASN A 42 3.80 -11.25 1.95
CA ASN A 42 3.52 -9.89 2.41
C ASN A 42 4.73 -9.22 3.07
N PHE A 43 5.56 -9.99 3.79
CA PHE A 43 6.83 -9.47 4.30
C PHE A 43 7.75 -9.04 3.15
N GLY A 44 7.89 -9.88 2.12
CA GLY A 44 8.65 -9.54 0.90
C GLY A 44 8.10 -8.30 0.19
N SER A 45 6.78 -8.24 0.00
CA SER A 45 6.10 -7.08 -0.59
C SER A 45 6.32 -5.79 0.22
N SER A 46 6.27 -5.87 1.55
CA SER A 46 6.50 -4.72 2.44
C SER A 46 7.94 -4.21 2.36
N VAL A 47 8.92 -5.11 2.30
CA VAL A 47 10.33 -4.76 2.10
C VAL A 47 10.51 -4.07 0.74
N LEU A 48 9.87 -4.57 -0.33
CA LEU A 48 9.90 -3.92 -1.65
C LEU A 48 9.25 -2.54 -1.63
N ALA A 49 8.09 -2.39 -1.00
CA ALA A 49 7.40 -1.12 -0.90
C ALA A 49 8.26 -0.06 -0.17
N GLY A 50 8.81 -0.41 1.00
CA GLY A 50 9.68 0.48 1.79
C GLY A 50 10.98 0.83 1.07
N SER A 51 11.66 -0.17 0.50
CA SER A 51 12.91 0.06 -0.26
C SER A 51 12.68 0.90 -1.51
N SER A 52 11.58 0.66 -2.24
CA SER A 52 11.25 1.43 -3.45
C SER A 52 10.92 2.88 -3.12
N LEU A 53 10.20 3.12 -2.02
CA LEU A 53 9.91 4.47 -1.56
C LEU A 53 11.18 5.21 -1.11
N GLY A 54 12.05 4.56 -0.35
CA GLY A 54 13.36 5.09 0.02
C GLY A 54 14.20 5.44 -1.21
N LEU A 55 14.30 4.52 -2.17
CA LEU A 55 15.02 4.78 -3.42
C LEU A 55 14.37 5.93 -4.21
N SER A 56 13.03 5.98 -4.30
CA SER A 56 12.32 7.01 -5.05
C SER A 56 12.55 8.42 -4.51
N ALA A 57 12.78 8.54 -3.19
CA ALA A 57 13.03 9.81 -2.52
C ALA A 57 14.34 10.48 -2.95
N LEU A 58 15.29 9.70 -3.46
CA LEU A 58 16.56 10.20 -4.01
C LEU A 58 16.38 10.82 -5.41
N TYR A 59 15.27 10.57 -6.08
CA TYR A 59 14.97 11.03 -7.44
C TYR A 59 13.97 12.20 -7.42
N PRO A 60 13.78 12.89 -8.56
CA PRO A 60 12.74 13.90 -8.65
C PRO A 60 11.39 13.32 -8.21
N SER A 61 10.64 14.10 -7.43
CA SER A 61 9.32 13.73 -6.88
C SER A 61 8.33 13.07 -7.86
N ARG A 62 8.49 13.30 -9.18
CA ARG A 62 7.74 12.57 -10.22
C ARG A 62 7.91 11.04 -10.12
N CYS A 63 9.09 10.56 -9.76
CA CYS A 63 9.36 9.13 -9.57
C CYS A 63 8.55 8.54 -8.42
N THR A 64 8.46 9.24 -7.29
CA THR A 64 7.58 8.86 -6.16
C THR A 64 6.11 8.81 -6.59
N VAL A 65 5.65 9.81 -7.35
CA VAL A 65 4.27 9.79 -7.88
C VAL A 65 4.03 8.58 -8.77
N LEU A 66 4.92 8.30 -9.74
CA LEU A 66 4.76 7.18 -10.66
C LEU A 66 4.80 5.82 -9.94
N LEU A 67 5.68 5.68 -8.95
CA LEU A 67 5.74 4.49 -8.10
C LEU A 67 4.40 4.26 -7.39
N LEU A 68 3.86 5.30 -6.75
CA LEU A 68 2.61 5.22 -6.01
C LEU A 68 1.39 5.06 -6.94
N CYS A 69 1.37 5.67 -8.14
CA CYS A 69 0.36 5.39 -9.16
C CYS A 69 0.35 3.90 -9.54
N GLY A 70 1.51 3.25 -9.57
CA GLY A 70 1.63 1.81 -9.80
C GLY A 70 0.85 0.96 -8.79
N TRP A 71 0.74 1.39 -7.53
CA TRP A 71 -0.06 0.69 -6.53
C TRP A 71 -1.57 0.73 -6.85
N SER A 72 -2.09 1.90 -7.23
CA SER A 72 -3.49 2.04 -7.67
C SER A 72 -3.77 1.27 -8.96
N MET A 73 -2.83 1.29 -9.91
CA MET A 73 -2.95 0.53 -11.16
C MET A 73 -3.06 -0.98 -10.91
N SER A 74 -2.30 -1.50 -9.95
CA SER A 74 -2.45 -2.91 -9.52
C SER A 74 -3.87 -3.18 -9.01
N GLY A 75 -4.44 -2.28 -8.22
CA GLY A 75 -5.81 -2.43 -7.72
C GLY A 75 -6.88 -2.33 -8.80
N ILE A 76 -6.70 -1.45 -9.81
CA ILE A 76 -7.56 -1.41 -11.00
C ILE A 76 -7.49 -2.75 -11.73
N PHE A 77 -6.28 -3.27 -11.98
CA PHE A 77 -6.10 -4.55 -12.66
C PHE A 77 -6.77 -5.71 -11.89
N THR A 78 -6.60 -5.79 -10.57
CA THR A 78 -7.30 -6.78 -9.73
C THR A 78 -8.82 -6.61 -9.78
N SER A 79 -9.33 -5.38 -9.82
CA SER A 79 -10.77 -5.11 -9.94
C SER A 79 -11.34 -5.53 -11.30
N LEU A 80 -10.57 -5.36 -12.38
CA LEU A 80 -10.96 -5.84 -13.71
C LEU A 80 -10.97 -7.36 -13.78
N LEU A 81 -10.01 -8.04 -13.14
CA LEU A 81 -10.02 -9.50 -13.03
C LEU A 81 -11.24 -10.02 -12.26
N SER A 82 -11.69 -9.31 -11.21
CA SER A 82 -12.89 -9.73 -10.47
C SER A 82 -14.17 -9.55 -11.29
N ILE A 83 -14.28 -8.45 -12.06
CA ILE A 83 -15.37 -8.23 -13.01
C ILE A 83 -15.36 -9.32 -14.11
N PHE A 84 -14.18 -9.62 -14.67
CA PHE A 84 -14.05 -10.67 -15.69
C PHE A 84 -14.43 -12.04 -15.15
N SER A 85 -14.11 -12.33 -13.88
CA SER A 85 -14.48 -13.59 -13.22
C SER A 85 -15.98 -13.79 -13.08
N ILE A 86 -16.74 -12.70 -12.88
CA ILE A 86 -18.21 -12.74 -12.83
C ILE A 86 -18.75 -12.91 -14.26
N TRP A 87 -18.20 -12.14 -15.21
CA TRP A 87 -18.59 -12.21 -16.61
C TRP A 87 -18.37 -13.59 -17.24
N SER A 88 -17.33 -14.31 -16.82
CA SER A 88 -17.04 -15.67 -17.28
C SER A 88 -17.89 -16.78 -16.60
N ASN A 89 -19.06 -16.41 -16.06
CA ASN A 89 -20.02 -17.30 -15.36
C ASN A 89 -19.46 -17.98 -14.11
N HIS A 90 -18.72 -17.23 -13.27
CA HIS A 90 -18.20 -17.74 -11.99
C HIS A 90 -17.49 -19.08 -12.15
N GLY A 91 -16.41 -19.10 -12.93
CA GLY A 91 -15.55 -20.29 -13.08
C GLY A 91 -15.20 -20.90 -11.71
N SER A 92 -14.86 -22.18 -11.66
CA SER A 92 -14.62 -22.85 -10.38
C SER A 92 -13.66 -22.03 -9.49
N PRO A 93 -13.90 -21.90 -8.17
CA PRO A 93 -13.04 -21.10 -7.28
C PRO A 93 -11.56 -21.50 -7.38
N MET A 94 -11.29 -22.76 -7.71
CA MET A 94 -9.96 -23.31 -8.00
C MET A 94 -9.32 -22.68 -9.25
N LEU A 95 -10.07 -22.58 -10.36
CA LEU A 95 -9.59 -21.95 -11.59
C LEU A 95 -9.34 -20.45 -11.39
N ILE A 96 -10.26 -19.78 -10.68
CA ILE A 96 -10.11 -18.37 -10.32
C ILE A 96 -8.84 -18.23 -9.48
N GLY A 97 -8.73 -18.89 -8.31
CA GLY A 97 -7.57 -18.76 -7.43
C GLY A 97 -6.23 -19.07 -8.12
N SER A 98 -6.16 -20.16 -8.88
CA SER A 98 -4.92 -20.53 -9.61
C SER A 98 -4.54 -19.50 -10.69
N SER A 99 -5.52 -18.89 -11.38
CA SER A 99 -5.25 -17.83 -12.35
C SER A 99 -4.65 -16.57 -11.69
N TYR A 100 -5.18 -16.13 -10.54
CA TYR A 100 -4.66 -14.96 -9.80
C TYR A 100 -3.22 -15.19 -9.33
N PHE A 101 -2.93 -16.36 -8.75
CA PHE A 101 -1.56 -16.68 -8.33
C PHE A 101 -0.59 -16.79 -9.51
N THR A 102 -1.03 -17.37 -10.62
CA THR A 102 -0.20 -17.47 -11.84
C THR A 102 0.15 -16.09 -12.40
N ILE A 103 -0.86 -15.22 -12.55
CA ILE A 103 -0.66 -13.84 -13.03
C ILE A 103 0.27 -13.08 -12.07
N SER A 104 0.11 -13.27 -10.76
CA SER A 104 0.96 -12.62 -9.75
C SER A 104 2.42 -13.06 -9.85
N ILE A 105 2.70 -14.36 -10.04
CA ILE A 105 4.05 -14.87 -10.23
C ILE A 105 4.70 -14.25 -11.47
N LEU A 106 3.98 -14.21 -12.60
CA LEU A 106 4.47 -13.58 -13.83
C LEU A 106 4.79 -12.10 -13.61
N TYR A 107 3.92 -11.38 -12.90
CA TYR A 107 4.13 -9.96 -12.59
C TYR A 107 5.38 -9.74 -11.72
N VAL A 108 5.59 -10.58 -10.70
CA VAL A 108 6.79 -10.49 -9.83
C VAL A 108 8.07 -10.80 -10.62
N ILE A 109 8.05 -11.76 -11.55
CA ILE A 109 9.20 -12.05 -12.43
C ILE A 109 9.51 -10.84 -13.31
N VAL A 110 8.50 -10.26 -13.98
CA VAL A 110 8.67 -9.05 -14.81
C VAL A 110 9.21 -7.88 -13.99
N SER A 111 8.69 -7.67 -12.78
CA SER A 111 9.20 -6.65 -11.85
C SER A 111 10.67 -6.88 -11.47
N CYS A 112 11.05 -8.14 -11.23
CA CYS A 112 12.43 -8.49 -10.89
C CYS A 112 13.40 -8.20 -12.05
N VAL A 113 13.02 -8.55 -13.28
CA VAL A 113 13.81 -8.26 -14.49
C VAL A 113 13.92 -6.75 -14.69
N ALA A 114 12.81 -6.01 -14.58
CA ALA A 114 12.81 -4.55 -14.70
C ALA A 114 13.71 -3.89 -13.65
N TYR A 115 13.69 -4.38 -12.40
CA TYR A 115 14.57 -3.89 -11.34
C TYR A 115 16.05 -4.17 -11.64
N TYR A 116 16.37 -5.38 -12.12
CA TYR A 116 17.73 -5.76 -12.51
C TYR A 116 18.29 -4.82 -13.59
N GLU A 117 17.49 -4.52 -14.61
CA GLU A 117 17.84 -3.59 -15.69
C GLU A 117 18.14 -2.17 -15.16
N VAL A 118 17.33 -1.67 -14.22
CA VAL A 118 17.55 -0.36 -13.59
C VAL A 118 18.86 -0.36 -12.77
N LEU A 119 19.11 -1.43 -12.01
CA LEU A 119 20.31 -1.58 -11.20
C LEU A 119 21.59 -1.58 -12.02
N HIS A 120 21.62 -2.32 -13.13
CA HIS A 120 22.84 -2.44 -13.94
C HIS A 120 23.05 -1.26 -14.89
N LYS A 121 21.99 -0.60 -15.38
CA LYS A 121 22.13 0.45 -16.40
C LYS A 121 22.14 1.88 -15.86
N LYS A 122 21.44 2.18 -14.75
CA LYS A 122 21.18 3.57 -14.32
C LYS A 122 21.78 3.96 -12.98
N LEU A 123 21.84 3.04 -12.01
CA LEU A 123 22.41 3.32 -10.68
C LEU A 123 23.93 3.56 -10.66
N PRO A 124 24.77 2.87 -11.46
CA PRO A 124 26.24 3.03 -11.40
C PRO A 124 26.72 4.41 -11.82
N GLN A 125 25.97 5.15 -12.63
CA GLN A 125 26.38 6.47 -13.13
C GLN A 125 26.32 7.55 -12.04
N ARG A 126 25.35 7.46 -11.10
CA ARG A 126 25.19 8.45 -10.02
C ARG A 126 26.16 8.21 -8.86
N PHE A 127 26.46 6.95 -8.54
CA PHE A 127 27.49 6.62 -7.54
C PHE A 127 28.91 6.91 -8.07
N LYS A 128 29.16 6.75 -9.38
CA LYS A 128 30.42 7.19 -9.99
C LYS A 128 30.64 8.71 -9.91
N SER A 129 29.60 9.54 -10.04
CA SER A 129 29.74 11.00 -9.88
C SER A 129 30.01 11.45 -8.44
N VAL A 130 29.56 10.68 -7.43
CA VAL A 130 29.84 10.98 -6.01
C VAL A 130 31.24 10.47 -5.61
N GLY A 131 31.66 9.31 -6.11
CA GLY A 131 32.97 8.71 -5.79
C GLY A 131 34.18 9.47 -6.35
N ILE A 132 34.02 10.27 -7.42
CA ILE A 132 35.11 11.08 -7.98
C ILE A 132 35.50 12.24 -7.03
N ASN A 133 34.58 12.72 -6.18
CA ASN A 133 34.89 13.75 -5.17
C ASN A 133 35.52 13.18 -3.88
N GLU A 134 35.37 11.88 -3.61
CA GLU A 134 35.92 11.24 -2.39
C GLU A 134 37.29 10.54 -2.61
N GLN A 135 37.66 10.25 -3.87
CA GLN A 135 38.91 9.54 -4.17
C GLN A 135 40.17 10.36 -3.89
N SER A 136 40.07 11.68 -3.71
CA SER A 136 41.19 12.55 -3.37
C SER A 136 41.69 12.38 -1.92
N THR A 137 40.95 11.68 -1.05
CA THR A 137 41.20 11.71 0.42
C THR A 137 41.56 10.34 1.03
N ARG A 138 41.44 9.23 0.29
CA ARG A 138 41.40 7.87 0.88
C ARG A 138 42.69 7.03 0.86
N GLN A 139 43.83 7.54 0.37
CA GLN A 139 45.02 6.71 0.19
C GLN A 139 45.85 6.46 1.47
N ASP A 140 45.71 7.25 2.53
CA ASP A 140 46.54 7.14 3.74
C ASP A 140 45.95 6.28 4.87
N ASP A 141 44.63 6.02 4.91
CA ASP A 141 43.95 5.42 6.07
C ASP A 141 43.86 3.88 6.06
N GLN A 142 44.35 3.23 4.99
CA GLN A 142 43.93 1.85 4.67
C GLN A 142 44.53 0.75 5.58
N CYS A 143 45.61 1.02 6.31
CA CYS A 143 46.28 0.02 7.17
C CYS A 143 45.78 -0.04 8.62
N GLN A 144 45.01 0.94 9.11
CA GLN A 144 44.50 0.95 10.51
C GLN A 144 43.07 0.39 10.65
N LEU A 145 42.31 0.30 9.55
CA LEU A 145 40.87 0.05 9.54
C LEU A 145 40.43 -1.40 9.80
N LEU A 146 41.35 -2.37 9.77
CA LEU A 146 40.99 -3.79 9.88
C LEU A 146 40.82 -4.27 11.32
N GLN A 147 41.36 -3.56 12.32
CA GLN A 147 41.30 -3.96 13.74
C GLN A 147 40.12 -3.31 14.50
N GLU A 148 39.55 -2.22 13.98
CA GLU A 148 38.41 -1.48 14.57
C GLU A 148 37.02 -2.06 14.17
N TYR A 149 36.97 -3.15 13.40
CA TYR A 149 35.74 -3.57 12.70
C TYR A 149 34.65 -4.20 13.59
N GLN A 150 34.99 -4.68 14.80
CA GLN A 150 34.08 -5.49 15.64
C GLN A 150 33.35 -4.65 16.72
N GLU A 151 34.00 -3.65 17.32
CA GLU A 151 33.40 -2.73 18.32
C GLU A 151 32.64 -1.56 17.65
N TYR A 152 32.97 -1.28 16.39
CA TYR A 152 32.31 -0.30 15.51
C TYR A 152 30.87 -0.71 15.12
N SER A 153 30.54 -2.00 15.08
CA SER A 153 29.22 -2.49 14.64
C SER A 153 28.06 -1.99 15.50
N VAL A 154 28.23 -1.99 16.84
CA VAL A 154 27.19 -1.55 17.77
C VAL A 154 27.07 -0.03 17.76
N ASN A 155 28.19 0.71 17.78
CA ASN A 155 28.20 2.17 17.71
C ASN A 155 27.65 2.72 16.39
N VAL A 156 27.85 2.02 15.28
CA VAL A 156 27.24 2.36 13.98
C VAL A 156 25.73 2.12 13.98
N LEU A 157 25.26 1.05 14.61
CA LEU A 157 23.83 0.78 14.74
C LEU A 157 23.14 1.83 15.61
N TRP A 158 23.72 2.20 16.76
CA TRP A 158 23.19 3.27 17.61
C TRP A 158 23.18 4.62 16.90
N LYS A 159 24.27 4.97 16.20
CA LYS A 159 24.34 6.19 15.38
C LYS A 159 23.28 6.20 14.27
N LYS A 160 23.02 5.05 13.63
CA LYS A 160 21.91 4.92 12.66
C LYS A 160 20.54 5.06 13.31
N MET A 161 20.34 4.53 14.51
CA MET A 161 19.09 4.69 15.25
C MET A 161 18.85 6.15 15.65
N ASP A 162 19.89 6.88 16.05
CA ASP A 162 19.80 8.32 16.34
C ASP A 162 19.41 9.13 15.11
N VAL A 163 19.98 8.81 13.95
CA VAL A 163 19.58 9.42 12.67
C VAL A 163 18.11 9.13 12.36
N VAL A 164 17.68 7.88 12.45
CA VAL A 164 16.28 7.49 12.20
C VAL A 164 15.33 8.23 13.15
N LYS A 165 15.73 8.37 14.41
CA LYS A 165 14.98 9.12 15.43
C LYS A 165 14.88 10.60 15.07
N ASN A 166 15.97 11.22 14.63
CA ASN A 166 15.96 12.63 14.21
C ASN A 166 15.05 12.85 12.99
N VAL A 167 15.18 12.00 11.96
CA VAL A 167 14.33 12.01 10.77
C VAL A 167 12.86 11.82 11.16
N PHE A 168 12.57 10.93 12.11
CA PHE A 168 11.22 10.72 12.62
C PHE A 168 10.65 12.00 13.25
N TYR A 169 11.40 12.69 14.10
CA TYR A 169 10.92 13.93 14.71
C TYR A 169 10.73 15.06 13.67
N GLU A 170 11.60 15.15 12.67
CA GLU A 170 11.45 16.13 11.58
C GLU A 170 10.23 15.84 10.69
N THR A 171 9.82 14.58 10.57
CA THR A 171 8.74 14.14 9.67
C THR A 171 7.44 13.75 10.38
N ILE A 172 7.34 13.99 11.70
CA ILE A 172 6.24 13.54 12.56
C ILE A 172 4.86 13.98 12.06
N TYR A 173 4.73 15.19 11.51
CA TYR A 173 3.47 15.69 10.97
C TYR A 173 2.98 14.86 9.78
N TYR A 174 3.90 14.48 8.88
CA TYR A 174 3.57 13.60 7.76
C TYR A 174 3.30 12.17 8.23
N ALA A 175 3.97 11.71 9.29
CA ALA A 175 3.67 10.43 9.92
C ALA A 175 2.22 10.37 10.43
N ILE A 176 1.76 11.42 11.13
CA ILE A 176 0.37 11.53 11.60
C ILE A 176 -0.61 11.51 10.43
N VAL A 177 -0.37 12.31 9.38
CA VAL A 177 -1.27 12.36 8.22
C VAL A 177 -1.32 11.02 7.50
N LEU A 178 -0.18 10.41 7.20
CA LEU A 178 -0.11 9.11 6.52
C LEU A 178 -0.77 8.01 7.36
N PHE A 179 -0.58 8.04 8.68
CA PHE A 179 -1.26 7.14 9.60
C PHE A 179 -2.78 7.31 9.53
N VAL A 180 -3.31 8.53 9.76
CA VAL A 180 -4.76 8.80 9.81
C VAL A 180 -5.42 8.47 8.47
N VAL A 181 -4.81 8.87 7.37
CA VAL A 181 -5.30 8.57 6.02
C VAL A 181 -5.45 7.07 5.81
N ASN A 182 -4.41 6.28 6.09
CA ASN A 182 -4.47 4.83 5.90
C ASN A 182 -5.40 4.17 6.93
N PHE A 183 -5.43 4.64 8.17
CA PHE A 183 -6.35 4.17 9.19
C PHE A 183 -7.80 4.31 8.73
N VAL A 184 -8.24 5.52 8.35
CA VAL A 184 -9.60 5.76 7.90
C VAL A 184 -9.90 4.95 6.63
N THR A 185 -8.96 4.89 5.68
CA THR A 185 -9.12 4.06 4.47
C THR A 185 -9.38 2.61 4.82
N LEU A 186 -8.59 1.99 5.70
CA LEU A 186 -8.72 0.56 6.02
C LEU A 186 -9.91 0.26 6.95
N VAL A 187 -10.39 1.25 7.70
CA VAL A 187 -11.68 1.16 8.39
C VAL A 187 -12.84 1.10 7.39
N CYS A 188 -12.81 1.96 6.38
CA CYS A 188 -13.88 2.07 5.39
C CYS A 188 -13.83 0.96 4.32
N PHE A 189 -12.65 0.71 3.75
CA PHE A 189 -12.42 -0.11 2.57
C PHE A 189 -11.47 -1.30 2.87
N PRO A 190 -11.83 -2.54 2.49
CA PRO A 190 -13.14 -2.93 1.97
C PRO A 190 -14.16 -3.20 3.09
N ALA A 191 -13.72 -3.50 4.32
CA ALA A 191 -14.51 -4.22 5.33
C ALA A 191 -15.89 -3.59 5.66
N LEU A 192 -15.97 -2.28 5.87
CA LEU A 192 -17.26 -1.61 6.11
C LEU A 192 -18.05 -1.46 4.81
N ALA A 193 -17.44 -0.90 3.77
CA ALA A 193 -18.11 -0.58 2.52
C ALA A 193 -18.65 -1.83 1.80
N SER A 194 -18.00 -2.99 1.92
CA SER A 194 -18.43 -4.25 1.32
C SER A 194 -19.70 -4.84 1.97
N LEU A 195 -20.12 -4.32 3.12
CA LEU A 195 -21.40 -4.69 3.75
C LEU A 195 -22.60 -3.97 3.11
N THR A 196 -22.34 -3.00 2.24
CA THR A 196 -23.37 -2.28 1.49
C THR A 196 -23.94 -3.17 0.40
N LYS A 197 -25.27 -3.18 0.27
CA LYS A 197 -25.99 -3.85 -0.81
C LYS A 197 -26.58 -2.80 -1.76
N SER A 198 -26.60 -3.14 -3.04
CA SER A 198 -27.32 -2.32 -4.02
C SER A 198 -28.82 -2.32 -3.72
N ASN A 199 -29.48 -1.20 -3.99
CA ASN A 199 -30.94 -1.07 -3.94
C ASN A 199 -31.60 -1.37 -5.31
N SER A 200 -30.86 -1.92 -6.27
CA SER A 200 -31.37 -2.22 -7.60
C SER A 200 -32.13 -3.55 -7.64
N ASP A 201 -33.26 -3.56 -8.36
CA ASP A 201 -33.98 -4.80 -8.71
C ASP A 201 -33.23 -5.66 -9.74
N ASN A 202 -32.18 -5.12 -10.36
CA ASN A 202 -31.40 -5.83 -11.38
C ASN A 202 -30.41 -6.81 -10.73
N THR A 203 -30.70 -8.10 -10.86
CA THR A 203 -29.87 -9.20 -10.34
C THR A 203 -28.45 -9.19 -10.88
N THR A 204 -28.26 -8.86 -12.16
CA THR A 204 -26.93 -8.72 -12.76
C THR A 204 -26.14 -7.60 -12.10
N TRP A 205 -26.76 -6.43 -11.89
CA TRP A 205 -26.08 -5.32 -11.23
C TRP A 205 -25.67 -5.67 -9.79
N ASN A 206 -26.49 -6.44 -9.07
CA ASN A 206 -26.16 -6.85 -7.70
C ASN A 206 -24.87 -7.68 -7.61
N GLU A 207 -24.53 -8.45 -8.65
CA GLU A 207 -23.25 -9.16 -8.74
C GLU A 207 -22.07 -8.21 -9.03
N TYR A 208 -22.28 -7.19 -9.88
CA TYR A 208 -21.24 -6.24 -10.26
C TYR A 208 -21.08 -5.04 -9.33
N PHE A 209 -22.03 -4.79 -8.43
CA PHE A 209 -22.09 -3.60 -7.58
C PHE A 209 -20.80 -3.39 -6.78
N LEU A 210 -20.30 -4.42 -6.09
CA LEU A 210 -19.05 -4.32 -5.32
C LEU A 210 -17.81 -4.26 -6.24
N PRO A 211 -17.61 -5.15 -7.23
CA PRO A 211 -16.50 -5.03 -8.19
C PRO A 211 -16.39 -3.65 -8.85
N VAL A 212 -17.50 -3.05 -9.25
CA VAL A 212 -17.55 -1.78 -9.97
C VAL A 212 -17.61 -0.59 -9.01
N GLY A 213 -18.64 -0.52 -8.18
CA GLY A 213 -18.95 0.63 -7.32
C GLY A 213 -18.01 0.79 -6.13
N LEU A 214 -17.40 -0.30 -5.65
CA LEU A 214 -16.44 -0.29 -4.55
C LEU A 214 -15.00 -0.42 -5.06
N PHE A 215 -14.63 -1.57 -5.62
CA PHE A 215 -13.23 -1.89 -5.90
C PHE A 215 -12.65 -1.07 -7.06
N LEU A 216 -13.31 -1.09 -8.23
CA LEU A 216 -12.84 -0.33 -9.40
C LEU A 216 -12.90 1.18 -9.15
N ASN A 217 -14.03 1.68 -8.64
CA ASN A 217 -14.22 3.10 -8.34
C ASN A 217 -13.16 3.64 -7.37
N PHE A 218 -12.90 2.93 -6.25
CA PHE A 218 -11.87 3.34 -5.30
C PHE A 218 -10.51 3.45 -5.97
N ASN A 219 -10.08 2.41 -6.70
CA ASN A 219 -8.74 2.37 -7.30
C ASN A 219 -8.56 3.37 -8.45
N VAL A 220 -9.60 3.62 -9.25
CA VAL A 220 -9.58 4.68 -10.29
C VAL A 220 -9.49 6.05 -9.64
N SER A 221 -10.30 6.32 -8.62
CA SER A 221 -10.30 7.60 -7.90
C SER A 221 -8.96 7.84 -7.19
N ASP A 222 -8.40 6.80 -6.57
CA ASP A 222 -7.07 6.82 -5.95
C ASP A 222 -5.97 7.13 -6.99
N LEU A 223 -6.00 6.50 -8.16
CA LEU A 223 -5.08 6.80 -9.25
C LEU A 223 -5.19 8.25 -9.74
N ILE A 224 -6.42 8.77 -9.87
CA ILE A 224 -6.66 10.17 -10.25
C ILE A 224 -6.07 11.11 -9.20
N GLY A 225 -6.36 10.88 -7.92
CA GLY A 225 -5.83 11.66 -6.80
C GLY A 225 -4.30 11.69 -6.82
N ARG A 226 -3.65 10.53 -6.99
CA ARG A 226 -2.18 10.46 -7.10
C ARG A 226 -1.66 11.23 -8.31
N SER A 227 -2.29 11.08 -9.47
CA SER A 227 -1.83 11.69 -10.72
C SER A 227 -1.90 13.21 -10.70
N ILE A 228 -2.90 13.80 -10.04
CA ILE A 228 -3.03 15.26 -9.92
C ILE A 228 -1.84 15.87 -9.20
N THR A 229 -1.25 15.19 -8.21
CA THR A 229 -0.08 15.69 -7.46
C THR A 229 1.18 15.92 -8.31
N GLN A 230 1.21 15.40 -9.55
CA GLN A 230 2.26 15.73 -10.53
C GLN A 230 2.21 17.21 -10.94
N LYS A 231 1.00 17.78 -11.08
CA LYS A 231 0.79 19.13 -11.57
C LYS A 231 0.37 20.10 -10.46
N LEU A 232 -0.47 19.64 -9.53
CA LEU A 232 -1.04 20.46 -8.47
C LEU A 232 -0.67 19.90 -7.10
N ARG A 233 0.08 20.68 -6.32
CA ARG A 233 0.51 20.32 -4.96
C ARG A 233 -0.04 21.30 -3.95
N TRP A 234 -1.33 21.16 -3.68
CA TRP A 234 -2.03 21.96 -2.69
C TRP A 234 -2.66 21.06 -1.61
N PRO A 235 -2.58 21.38 -0.32
CA PRO A 235 -1.89 22.53 0.26
C PRO A 235 -0.37 22.40 0.17
N LYS A 236 0.33 23.53 0.12
CA LYS A 236 1.81 23.55 0.10
C LYS A 236 2.32 23.24 1.51
N ALA A 237 2.86 22.05 1.75
CA ALA A 237 3.56 21.62 2.98
C ALA A 237 3.04 22.23 4.31
N ASP A 238 1.74 22.53 4.37
CA ASP A 238 1.09 23.19 5.50
C ASP A 238 0.62 22.08 6.41
N HIS A 239 1.37 21.86 7.49
CA HIS A 239 1.16 20.74 8.38
C HIS A 239 -0.23 20.77 9.01
N ALA A 240 -0.72 21.95 9.38
CA ALA A 240 -2.03 22.10 10.01
C ALA A 240 -3.14 21.73 9.03
N LEU A 241 -3.11 22.28 7.81
CA LEU A 241 -4.14 21.99 6.82
C LEU A 241 -4.10 20.53 6.35
N LEU A 242 -2.92 19.92 6.21
CA LEU A 242 -2.80 18.50 5.88
C LEU A 242 -3.40 17.59 6.97
N VAL A 243 -3.16 17.90 8.25
CA VAL A 243 -3.75 17.18 9.38
C VAL A 243 -5.27 17.36 9.41
N VAL A 244 -5.76 18.59 9.22
CA VAL A 244 -7.20 18.86 9.15
C VAL A 244 -7.86 18.07 8.02
N LEU A 245 -7.28 18.06 6.82
CA LEU A 245 -7.78 17.29 5.68
C LEU A 245 -7.77 15.78 5.95
N ALA A 246 -6.75 15.26 6.65
CA ALA A 246 -6.68 13.85 7.03
C ALA A 246 -7.77 13.48 8.05
N VAL A 247 -7.93 14.29 9.10
CA VAL A 247 -8.92 14.07 10.17
C VAL A 247 -10.34 14.26 9.65
N ALA A 248 -10.59 15.20 8.74
CA ALA A 248 -11.89 15.40 8.12
C ALA A 248 -12.44 14.13 7.44
N ARG A 249 -11.55 13.22 6.98
CA ARG A 249 -11.95 11.94 6.40
C ARG A 249 -12.66 11.01 7.38
N ILE A 250 -12.52 11.21 8.69
CA ILE A 250 -13.24 10.42 9.70
C ILE A 250 -14.76 10.50 9.50
N VAL A 251 -15.27 11.61 8.96
CA VAL A 251 -16.69 11.79 8.61
C VAL A 251 -17.19 10.77 7.58
N LEU A 252 -16.30 10.18 6.76
CA LEU A 252 -16.67 9.14 5.79
C LEU A 252 -17.12 7.84 6.48
N ILE A 253 -16.67 7.56 7.70
CA ILE A 253 -17.06 6.35 8.44
C ILE A 253 -18.57 6.36 8.77
N PRO A 254 -19.12 7.37 9.48
CA PRO A 254 -20.56 7.44 9.71
C PRO A 254 -21.34 7.63 8.41
N ALA A 255 -20.82 8.37 7.43
CA ALA A 255 -21.49 8.54 6.14
C ALA A 255 -21.69 7.20 5.40
N LEU A 256 -20.68 6.32 5.38
CA LEU A 256 -20.79 4.97 4.81
C LEU A 256 -21.71 4.06 5.63
N LEU A 257 -21.79 4.26 6.95
CA LEU A 257 -22.76 3.53 7.79
C LEU A 257 -24.22 3.93 7.52
N CYS A 258 -24.46 5.11 6.91
CA CYS A 258 -25.79 5.56 6.48
C CYS A 258 -26.18 5.04 5.08
N CYS A 259 -25.26 4.40 4.36
CA CYS A 259 -25.59 3.67 3.13
C CYS A 259 -26.45 2.43 3.44
N ASN A 260 -26.89 1.74 2.40
CA ASN A 260 -27.65 0.49 2.50
C ASN A 260 -26.79 -0.70 3.02
N VAL A 261 -26.27 -0.57 4.23
CA VAL A 261 -25.45 -1.56 4.92
C VAL A 261 -26.37 -2.62 5.53
N ALA A 262 -26.04 -3.89 5.32
CA ALA A 262 -26.88 -5.03 5.71
C ALA A 262 -27.38 -4.95 7.18
N SER A 263 -28.70 -4.78 7.31
CA SER A 263 -29.55 -4.86 8.51
C SER A 263 -29.07 -4.08 9.74
N ARG A 264 -29.23 -2.75 9.69
CA ARG A 264 -29.28 -1.90 10.89
C ARG A 264 -30.64 -1.19 11.00
N PRO A 265 -31.39 -1.35 12.11
CA PRO A 265 -32.60 -0.55 12.36
C PRO A 265 -32.31 0.91 12.76
N LEU A 266 -31.09 1.24 13.21
CA LEU A 266 -30.76 2.59 13.72
C LEU A 266 -30.50 3.64 12.62
N ALA A 267 -30.28 3.20 11.37
CA ALA A 267 -29.93 4.04 10.23
C ALA A 267 -30.51 3.48 8.92
N GLU A 268 -31.70 2.87 8.99
CA GLU A 268 -32.43 2.40 7.81
C GLU A 268 -32.61 3.57 6.82
N GLY A 269 -31.93 3.48 5.67
CA GLY A 269 -32.31 4.22 4.47
C GLY A 269 -32.11 5.74 4.50
N LEU A 270 -31.11 6.28 5.20
CA LEU A 270 -30.82 7.72 5.07
C LEU A 270 -30.26 8.06 3.68
N MET A 271 -29.44 7.17 3.11
CA MET A 271 -28.90 7.27 1.75
C MET A 271 -28.88 5.87 1.09
N PRO A 272 -30.05 5.35 0.67
CA PRO A 272 -30.16 4.00 0.12
C PRO A 272 -29.70 3.90 -1.33
N ASP A 273 -29.43 5.02 -2.00
CA ASP A 273 -29.07 5.04 -3.40
C ASP A 273 -27.61 4.64 -3.65
N ASP A 274 -27.42 3.85 -4.70
CA ASP A 274 -26.10 3.37 -5.13
C ASP A 274 -25.16 4.52 -5.55
N PHE A 275 -25.73 5.68 -5.94
CA PHE A 275 -24.96 6.84 -6.37
C PHE A 275 -24.25 7.52 -5.19
N GLY A 276 -24.93 7.69 -4.07
CA GLY A 276 -24.37 8.23 -2.83
C GLY A 276 -23.25 7.35 -2.30
N PHE A 277 -23.44 6.03 -2.32
CA PHE A 277 -22.37 5.08 -2.03
C PHE A 277 -21.17 5.28 -2.97
N ALA A 278 -21.39 5.26 -4.28
CA ALA A 278 -20.32 5.43 -5.26
C ALA A 278 -19.59 6.78 -5.08
N PHE A 279 -20.30 7.87 -4.80
CA PHE A 279 -19.72 9.18 -4.52
C PHE A 279 -18.82 9.16 -3.28
N LEU A 280 -19.26 8.55 -2.17
CA LEU A 280 -18.43 8.41 -0.97
C LEU A 280 -17.17 7.59 -1.23
N ILE A 281 -17.26 6.51 -2.03
CA ILE A 281 -16.10 5.72 -2.45
C ILE A 281 -15.15 6.54 -3.34
N THR A 282 -15.68 7.36 -4.25
CA THR A 282 -14.87 8.28 -5.07
C THR A 282 -14.13 9.29 -4.20
N VAL A 283 -14.80 9.92 -3.22
CA VAL A 283 -14.17 10.86 -2.27
C VAL A 283 -13.10 10.15 -1.44
N LEU A 284 -13.39 8.93 -0.95
CA LEU A 284 -12.46 8.13 -0.17
C LEU A 284 -11.21 7.80 -0.99
N GLY A 285 -11.37 7.27 -2.21
CA GLY A 285 -10.27 6.92 -3.10
C GLY A 285 -9.45 8.14 -3.51
N PHE A 286 -10.10 9.21 -3.99
CA PHE A 286 -9.42 10.43 -4.40
C PHE A 286 -8.59 11.06 -3.27
N SER A 287 -9.20 11.24 -2.10
CA SER A 287 -8.50 11.82 -0.94
C SER A 287 -7.38 10.91 -0.42
N ASN A 288 -7.52 9.58 -0.53
CA ASN A 288 -6.47 8.63 -0.23
C ASN A 288 -5.25 8.81 -1.13
N GLY A 289 -5.47 8.76 -2.44
CA GLY A 289 -4.39 8.85 -3.41
C GLY A 289 -3.69 10.21 -3.35
N TYR A 290 -4.48 11.28 -3.24
CA TYR A 290 -3.97 12.64 -3.21
C TYR A 290 -3.13 12.91 -1.96
N LEU A 291 -3.67 12.65 -0.76
CA LEU A 291 -2.98 12.96 0.50
C LEU A 291 -1.76 12.07 0.75
N ILE A 292 -1.85 10.76 0.46
CA ILE A 292 -0.68 9.86 0.61
C ILE A 292 0.46 10.36 -0.27
N ASN A 293 0.19 10.60 -1.55
CA ASN A 293 1.24 10.96 -2.49
C ASN A 293 1.85 12.33 -2.17
N LEU A 294 1.02 13.30 -1.78
CA LEU A 294 1.47 14.62 -1.36
C LEU A 294 2.37 14.54 -0.11
N CYS A 295 1.93 13.82 0.94
CA CYS A 295 2.68 13.68 2.18
C CYS A 295 3.94 12.84 2.03
N THR A 296 3.97 11.80 1.20
CA THR A 296 5.19 11.06 0.90
C THR A 296 6.23 11.94 0.23
N ILE A 297 5.83 12.78 -0.74
CA ILE A 297 6.74 13.73 -1.39
C ILE A 297 7.29 14.74 -0.38
N TYR A 298 6.42 15.31 0.45
CA TYR A 298 6.83 16.31 1.43
C TYR A 298 7.67 15.71 2.56
N CYS A 299 7.37 14.50 3.00
CA CYS A 299 8.15 13.76 4.00
C CYS A 299 9.62 13.65 3.58
N SER A 300 9.87 13.24 2.35
CA SER A 300 11.24 13.15 1.81
C SER A 300 11.85 14.51 1.52
N ALA A 301 11.06 15.53 1.17
CA ALA A 301 11.59 16.87 0.90
C ALA A 301 11.92 17.68 2.17
N GLN A 302 11.37 17.29 3.33
CA GLN A 302 11.56 17.98 4.61
C GLN A 302 12.97 17.83 5.16
N VAL A 303 13.62 16.70 4.87
CA VAL A 303 14.92 16.34 5.43
C VAL A 303 16.07 16.68 4.48
N ASN A 304 17.28 16.71 5.03
CA ASN A 304 18.51 16.87 4.26
C ASN A 304 18.67 15.76 3.21
N ASP A 305 19.37 16.07 2.11
CA ASP A 305 19.58 15.15 0.98
C ASP A 305 20.16 13.79 1.40
N GLU A 306 21.05 13.78 2.40
CA GLU A 306 21.67 12.58 2.98
C GLU A 306 20.64 11.61 3.60
N TRP A 307 19.52 12.14 4.10
CA TRP A 307 18.51 11.38 4.84
C TRP A 307 17.23 11.11 4.06
N LYS A 308 17.15 11.55 2.79
CA LYS A 308 15.97 11.38 1.94
C LYS A 308 15.56 9.93 1.76
N GLU A 309 16.53 9.03 1.62
CA GLU A 309 16.26 7.59 1.51
C GLU A 309 15.58 7.05 2.78
N ILE A 310 16.08 7.46 3.96
CA ILE A 310 15.51 7.07 5.25
C ILE A 310 14.09 7.64 5.41
N ALA A 311 13.88 8.92 5.10
CA ALA A 311 12.56 9.54 5.16
C ALA A 311 11.56 8.89 4.20
N GLY A 312 11.98 8.54 2.99
CA GLY A 312 11.18 7.78 2.03
C GLY A 312 10.78 6.41 2.57
N ALA A 313 11.73 5.66 3.13
CA ALA A 313 11.47 4.35 3.73
C ALA A 313 10.56 4.44 4.96
N LEU A 314 10.78 5.43 5.84
CA LEU A 314 9.94 5.70 7.01
C LEU A 314 8.50 6.04 6.63
N SER A 315 8.28 6.75 5.51
CA SER A 315 6.93 7.02 5.02
C SER A 315 6.13 5.74 4.74
N ALA A 316 6.79 4.64 4.34
CA ALA A 316 6.14 3.33 4.18
C ALA A 316 5.76 2.72 5.53
N VAL A 317 6.61 2.90 6.55
CA VAL A 317 6.36 2.45 7.92
C VAL A 317 5.16 3.18 8.53
N TYR A 318 5.07 4.51 8.35
CA TYR A 318 3.92 5.30 8.83
C TYR A 318 2.60 4.82 8.21
N GLN A 319 2.61 4.56 6.91
CA GLN A 319 1.45 3.99 6.22
C GLN A 319 1.09 2.61 6.78
N CYS A 320 2.09 1.74 7.01
CA CYS A 320 1.88 0.40 7.57
C CYS A 320 1.21 0.43 8.94
N PHE A 321 1.62 1.33 9.84
CA PHE A 321 0.94 1.50 11.13
C PHE A 321 -0.55 1.87 10.96
N GLY A 322 -0.84 2.79 10.04
CA GLY A 322 -2.22 3.14 9.71
C GLY A 322 -3.03 1.96 9.17
N VAL A 323 -2.44 1.18 8.26
CA VAL A 323 -3.06 -0.02 7.66
C VAL A 323 -3.37 -1.06 8.73
N VAL A 324 -2.41 -1.37 9.62
CA VAL A 324 -2.58 -2.37 10.68
C VAL A 324 -3.67 -1.93 11.67
N SER A 325 -3.57 -0.70 12.19
CA SER A 325 -4.56 -0.18 13.14
C SER A 325 -5.96 -0.09 12.51
N GLY A 326 -6.05 0.37 11.26
CA GLY A 326 -7.32 0.46 10.54
C GLY A 326 -7.96 -0.90 10.29
N SER A 327 -7.16 -1.92 9.95
CA SER A 327 -7.62 -3.30 9.74
C SER A 327 -8.13 -3.94 11.03
N ILE A 328 -7.47 -3.69 12.16
CA ILE A 328 -7.95 -4.16 13.47
C ILE A 328 -9.28 -3.49 13.81
N PHE A 329 -9.39 -2.18 13.61
CA PHE A 329 -10.60 -1.43 13.95
C PHE A 329 -11.78 -1.76 13.03
N SER A 330 -11.51 -2.02 11.75
CA SER A 330 -12.51 -2.42 10.77
C SER A 330 -13.18 -3.74 11.14
N PHE A 331 -12.43 -4.70 11.72
CA PHE A 331 -12.99 -5.93 12.25
C PHE A 331 -14.01 -5.68 13.36
N PHE A 332 -13.71 -4.77 14.30
CA PHE A 332 -14.63 -4.42 15.39
C PHE A 332 -15.88 -3.72 14.87
N ILE A 333 -15.73 -2.78 13.92
CA ILE A 333 -16.87 -2.10 13.29
C ILE A 333 -17.73 -3.10 12.53
N ALA A 334 -17.15 -3.93 11.67
CA ALA A 334 -17.88 -4.92 10.89
C ALA A 334 -18.63 -5.90 11.81
N ARG A 335 -17.99 -6.36 12.89
CA ARG A 335 -18.63 -7.20 13.90
C ARG A 335 -19.79 -6.48 14.59
N ALA A 336 -19.62 -5.23 14.99
CA ALA A 336 -20.67 -4.44 15.62
C ALA A 336 -21.84 -4.11 14.69
N VAL A 337 -21.60 -4.01 13.37
CA VAL A 337 -22.65 -3.90 12.35
C VAL A 337 -23.41 -5.22 12.25
N LEU A 338 -22.69 -6.34 12.12
CA LEU A 338 -23.29 -7.66 11.89
C LEU A 338 -23.98 -8.25 13.12
N SER A 339 -23.55 -7.90 14.34
CA SER A 339 -24.15 -8.43 15.58
C SER A 339 -25.53 -7.86 15.91
N VAL A 340 -26.00 -6.87 15.14
CA VAL A 340 -27.33 -6.25 15.29
C VAL A 340 -28.38 -6.96 14.43
N VAL A 341 -27.94 -7.88 13.54
CA VAL A 341 -28.76 -8.74 12.68
C VAL A 341 -29.07 -10.05 13.38
#